data_AF-A0AA37NSB0-F1
#
_entry.id   AF-A0AA37NSB0-F1
#
_cell.length_a   1.000
_cell.length_b   1.000
_cell.length_c   1.000
_cell.angle_alpha   90.00
_cell.angle_beta   90.00
_cell.angle_gamma   90.00
#
_symmetry.space_group_name_H-M   'P 1'
#
loop_
_entity.id
_entity.type
_entity.pdbx_description
1 polymer ?
#
loop_
_entity_poly.entity_id
_entity_poly.type
_entity_poly.pdbx_seq_one_letter_code
_entity_poly.pdbx_strand_id
1 'polypeptide(L)'
;MKFINNLRNLLSLDRMQQQRQLRLCERMIDEAENCSSFKELLACHQHIFSEGIHIPNLDYQPTGMFRAAAAQLTLEKVYLGNICGLFIKNARYWESSKDYIARDICLRQWQNALIANLTDYSRSLTQKR
;
A
#
# COMPACT_ATOMS: atom_id res chain seq x y z
N MET A 1 17.70 22.46 -33.55
CA MET A 1 17.53 23.08 -32.21
C MET A 1 16.17 22.80 -31.55
N LYS A 2 15.02 22.92 -32.25
CA LYS A 2 13.68 22.65 -31.64
C LYS A 2 13.53 21.24 -31.05
N PHE A 3 14.05 20.21 -31.71
CA PHE A 3 13.99 18.82 -31.24
C PHE A 3 14.73 18.59 -29.92
N ILE A 4 15.95 19.13 -29.78
CA ILE A 4 16.75 19.03 -28.55
C ILE A 4 16.07 19.75 -27.37
N ASN A 5 15.44 20.91 -27.63
CA ASN A 5 14.70 21.65 -26.61
C ASN A 5 13.43 20.89 -26.17
N ASN A 6 12.71 20.27 -27.10
CA ASN A 6 11.55 19.43 -26.78
C ASN A 6 11.95 18.21 -25.94
N LEU A 7 13.06 17.55 -26.26
CA LEU A 7 13.59 16.43 -25.46
C LEU A 7 13.98 16.86 -24.04
N ARG A 8 14.65 18.02 -23.88
CA ARG A 8 14.98 18.56 -22.57
C ARG A 8 13.74 18.89 -21.73
N ASN A 9 12.70 19.42 -22.36
CA ASN A 9 11.43 19.73 -21.70
C ASN A 9 10.69 18.45 -21.28
N LEU A 10 10.71 17.39 -22.10
CA LEU A 10 10.13 16.10 -21.73
C LEU A 10 10.87 15.46 -20.56
N LEU A 11 12.20 15.47 -20.58
CA LEU A 11 13.02 14.95 -19.49
C LEU A 11 12.84 15.72 -18.17
N SER A 12 12.61 17.05 -18.23
CA SER A 12 12.35 17.84 -17.04
C SER A 12 10.95 17.60 -16.47
N LEU A 13 9.93 17.44 -17.33
CA LEU A 13 8.57 17.07 -16.93
C LEU A 13 8.55 15.70 -16.24
N ASP A 14 9.25 14.71 -16.82
CA ASP A 14 9.33 13.36 -16.27
C ASP A 14 10.00 13.35 -14.88
N ARG A 15 11.11 14.09 -14.70
CA ARG A 15 11.75 14.26 -13.39
C ARG A 15 10.83 14.94 -12.36
N MET A 16 10.08 15.96 -12.76
CA MET A 16 9.13 16.63 -11.86
C MET A 16 8.00 15.69 -11.43
N GLN A 17 7.48 14.87 -12.36
CA GLN A 17 6.45 13.88 -12.08
C GLN A 17 6.98 12.78 -11.14
N GLN A 18 8.18 12.26 -11.40
CA GLN A 18 8.85 11.30 -10.54
C GLN A 18 9.04 11.84 -9.12
N GLN A 19 9.53 13.08 -8.97
CA GLN A 19 9.70 13.71 -7.66
C GLN A 19 8.37 13.94 -6.92
N ARG A 20 7.29 14.25 -7.66
CA ARG A 20 5.94 14.32 -7.09
C ARG A 20 5.49 12.97 -6.56
N GLN A 21 5.70 11.89 -7.31
CA GLN A 21 5.35 10.53 -6.86
C GLN A 21 6.17 10.07 -5.66
N LEU A 22 7.46 10.41 -5.59
CA LEU A 22 8.30 10.10 -4.43
C LEU A 22 7.77 10.76 -3.15
N ARG A 23 7.46 12.07 -3.20
CA ARG A 23 6.87 12.79 -2.06
C ARG A 23 5.51 12.25 -1.65
N LEU A 24 4.73 11.76 -2.60
CA LEU A 24 3.47 11.10 -2.32
C LEU A 24 3.71 9.77 -1.60
N CYS A 25 4.67 8.97 -2.03
CA CYS A 25 5.02 7.71 -1.36
C CYS A 25 5.49 7.96 0.08
N GLU A 26 6.35 8.95 0.30
CA GLU A 26 6.81 9.35 1.65
C GLU A 26 5.61 9.68 2.55
N ARG A 27 4.69 10.52 2.07
CA ARG A 27 3.47 10.86 2.82
C ARG A 27 2.58 9.66 3.12
N MET A 28 2.40 8.76 2.16
CA MET A 28 1.58 7.56 2.35
C MET A 28 2.22 6.57 3.32
N ILE A 29 3.56 6.50 3.35
CA ILE A 29 4.30 5.72 4.35
C ILE A 29 4.09 6.32 5.74
N ASP A 30 4.25 7.63 5.89
CA ASP A 30 4.01 8.32 7.16
C ASP A 30 2.56 8.11 7.64
N GLU A 31 1.58 8.20 6.75
CA GLU A 31 0.17 7.94 7.07
C GLU A 31 -0.05 6.49 7.53
N ALA A 32 0.54 5.52 6.82
CA ALA A 32 0.47 4.11 7.18
C ALA A 32 1.13 3.83 8.54
N GLU A 33 2.28 4.42 8.86
CA GLU A 33 2.97 4.29 10.16
C GLU A 33 2.14 4.79 11.35
N ASN A 34 1.32 5.81 11.12
CA ASN A 34 0.47 6.41 12.15
C ASN A 34 -0.91 5.76 12.28
N CYS A 35 -1.26 4.80 11.41
CA CYS A 35 -2.51 4.05 11.53
C CYS A 35 -2.51 3.15 12.78
N SER A 36 -3.56 3.29 13.58
CA SER A 36 -3.78 2.59 14.85
C SER A 36 -4.95 1.60 14.81
N SER A 37 -5.71 1.58 13.72
CA SER A 37 -6.88 0.71 13.55
C SER A 37 -7.01 0.13 12.14
N PHE A 38 -7.77 -0.97 12.02
CA PHE A 38 -8.07 -1.57 10.71
C PHE A 38 -8.83 -0.64 9.78
N LYS A 39 -9.67 0.25 10.33
CA LYS A 39 -10.39 1.26 9.55
C LYS A 39 -9.46 2.32 8.98
N GLU A 40 -8.51 2.78 9.79
CA GLU A 40 -7.48 3.72 9.34
C GLU A 40 -6.60 3.08 8.26
N LEU A 41 -6.16 1.83 8.44
CA LEU A 41 -5.41 1.10 7.42
C LEU A 41 -6.22 0.89 6.13
N LEU A 42 -7.53 0.61 6.24
CA LEU A 42 -8.40 0.50 5.07
C LEU A 42 -8.48 1.84 4.32
N ALA A 43 -8.68 2.94 5.05
CA ALA A 43 -8.75 4.27 4.47
C ALA A 43 -7.42 4.66 3.80
N CYS A 44 -6.29 4.42 4.47
CA CYS A 44 -4.96 4.64 3.91
C CYS A 44 -4.74 3.79 2.64
N HIS A 45 -5.11 2.51 2.66
CA HIS A 45 -4.99 1.63 1.49
C HIS A 45 -5.85 2.12 0.30
N GLN A 46 -7.08 2.56 0.56
CA GLN A 46 -7.93 3.16 -0.48
C GLN A 46 -7.36 4.50 -0.99
N HIS A 47 -6.78 5.31 -0.10
CA HIS A 47 -6.17 6.59 -0.43
C HIS A 47 -4.98 6.41 -1.39
N ILE A 48 -4.10 5.44 -1.14
CA ILE A 48 -2.99 5.07 -2.04
C ILE A 48 -3.47 4.84 -3.48
N PHE A 49 -4.56 4.09 -3.65
CA PHE A 49 -5.14 3.81 -4.98
C PHE A 49 -5.82 5.03 -5.60
N SER A 50 -6.48 5.86 -4.80
CA SER A 50 -7.10 7.09 -5.30
C SER A 50 -6.08 8.11 -5.84
N GLU A 51 -4.86 8.07 -5.31
CA GLU A 51 -3.72 8.86 -5.79
C GLU A 51 -3.01 8.25 -7.03
N GLY A 52 -3.52 7.11 -7.53
CA GLY A 52 -3.04 6.44 -8.74
C GLY A 52 -1.78 5.59 -8.55
N ILE A 53 -1.41 5.27 -7.31
CA ILE A 53 -0.32 4.33 -7.02
C ILE A 53 -0.88 2.90 -7.05
N HIS A 54 -0.69 2.20 -8.17
CA HIS A 54 -1.09 0.80 -8.31
C HIS A 54 0.09 -0.13 -8.02
N ILE A 55 -0.01 -0.90 -6.95
CA ILE A 55 1.02 -1.86 -6.53
C ILE A 55 0.43 -3.26 -6.58
N PRO A 56 0.95 -4.17 -7.44
CA PRO A 56 0.35 -5.49 -7.67
C PRO A 56 0.11 -6.35 -6.42
N ASN A 57 0.96 -6.23 -5.40
CA ASN A 57 0.84 -6.98 -4.14
C ASN A 57 -0.21 -6.41 -3.17
N LEU A 58 -0.69 -5.19 -3.43
CA LEU A 58 -1.73 -4.52 -2.65
C LEU A 58 -3.10 -4.61 -3.36
N ASP A 59 -3.07 -4.74 -4.70
CA ASP A 59 -4.24 -4.95 -5.55
C ASP A 59 -4.95 -6.28 -5.28
N TYR A 60 -5.96 -6.58 -6.10
CA TYR A 60 -6.69 -7.85 -6.03
C TYR A 60 -5.77 -9.06 -6.14
N GLN A 61 -5.66 -9.81 -5.04
CA GLN A 61 -4.93 -11.07 -4.95
C GLN A 61 -5.84 -12.08 -4.22
N PRO A 62 -6.37 -13.11 -4.89
CA PRO A 62 -7.31 -14.03 -4.24
C PRO A 62 -6.64 -15.04 -3.31
N THR A 63 -5.31 -15.13 -3.34
CA THR A 63 -4.48 -16.10 -2.60
C THR A 63 -3.41 -15.38 -1.79
N GLY A 64 -2.83 -16.07 -0.80
CA GLY A 64 -1.82 -15.50 0.10
C GLY A 64 -2.33 -15.22 1.52
N MET A 65 -1.39 -15.03 2.45
CA MET A 65 -1.68 -14.79 3.87
C MET A 65 -2.23 -13.39 4.13
N PHE A 66 -1.63 -12.37 3.52
CA PHE A 66 -2.20 -11.05 3.34
C PHE A 66 -2.74 -10.95 1.93
N ARG A 67 -4.01 -10.59 1.78
CA ARG A 67 -4.62 -10.53 0.44
C ARG A 67 -5.86 -9.66 0.39
N ALA A 68 -6.08 -8.98 -0.74
CA ALA A 68 -7.33 -8.31 -1.06
C ALA A 68 -8.16 -9.20 -2.01
N ALA A 69 -9.27 -9.73 -1.52
CA ALA A 69 -10.16 -10.63 -2.26
C ALA A 69 -11.17 -9.90 -3.18
N ALA A 70 -11.06 -8.59 -3.32
CA ALA A 70 -11.84 -7.80 -4.28
C ALA A 70 -11.07 -6.53 -4.67
N ALA A 71 -11.38 -5.98 -5.86
CA ALA A 71 -10.87 -4.68 -6.30
C ALA A 71 -11.38 -3.54 -5.40
N GLN A 72 -12.64 -3.64 -4.95
CA GLN A 72 -13.16 -2.72 -3.95
C GLN A 72 -12.74 -3.18 -2.55
N LEU A 73 -11.80 -2.44 -1.96
CA LEU A 73 -11.32 -2.70 -0.61
C LEU A 73 -12.41 -2.41 0.41
N THR A 74 -12.67 -3.40 1.27
CA THR A 74 -13.51 -3.30 2.47
C THR A 74 -12.92 -4.22 3.54
N LEU A 75 -13.33 -4.06 4.80
CA LEU A 75 -12.85 -4.91 5.89
C LEU A 75 -13.23 -6.38 5.70
N GLU A 76 -14.29 -6.65 4.96
CA GLU A 76 -14.78 -7.99 4.62
C GLU A 76 -13.95 -8.65 3.51
N LYS A 77 -13.18 -7.85 2.75
CA LYS A 77 -12.43 -8.30 1.56
C LYS A 77 -10.92 -8.30 1.75
N VAL A 78 -10.39 -7.69 2.81
CA VAL A 78 -8.97 -7.83 3.18
C VAL A 78 -8.83 -8.99 4.16
N TYR A 79 -7.96 -9.95 3.84
CA TYR A 79 -7.70 -11.12 4.66
C TYR A 79 -6.28 -11.11 5.20
N LEU A 80 -6.15 -11.52 6.46
CA LEU A 80 -4.92 -11.51 7.25
C LEU A 80 -4.81 -12.84 8.00
N GLY A 81 -3.58 -13.35 8.09
CA GLY A 81 -3.26 -14.54 8.86
C GLY A 81 -2.58 -14.17 10.18
N ASN A 82 -2.84 -14.94 11.24
CA ASN A 82 -2.01 -14.82 12.45
C ASN A 82 -0.56 -15.27 12.21
N ILE A 83 0.33 -15.13 13.22
CA ILE A 83 1.78 -15.46 13.12
C ILE A 83 2.06 -16.84 12.51
N CYS A 84 1.18 -17.83 12.69
CA CYS A 84 1.37 -19.17 12.14
C CYS A 84 0.81 -19.36 10.72
N GLY A 85 0.12 -18.37 10.14
CA GLY A 85 -0.57 -18.50 8.85
C GLY A 85 -1.71 -19.52 8.84
N LEU A 86 -1.99 -20.17 9.98
CA LEU A 86 -2.95 -21.27 10.13
C LEU A 86 -4.40 -20.78 10.19
N PHE A 87 -4.61 -19.55 10.67
CA PHE A 87 -5.94 -18.95 10.75
C PHE A 87 -5.98 -17.66 9.94
N ILE A 88 -6.52 -17.76 8.73
CA ILE A 88 -6.76 -16.60 7.88
C ILE A 88 -8.22 -16.18 7.98
N LYS A 89 -8.43 -14.94 8.41
CA LYS A 89 -9.76 -14.31 8.53
C LYS A 89 -9.73 -12.90 7.94
N ASN A 90 -10.90 -12.34 7.68
CA ASN A 90 -10.98 -10.99 7.15
C ASN A 90 -10.67 -9.94 8.24
N ALA A 91 -10.33 -8.73 7.82
CA ALA A 91 -10.00 -7.63 8.73
C ALA A 91 -11.17 -7.29 9.67
N ARG A 92 -12.43 -7.44 9.22
CA ARG A 92 -13.62 -7.28 10.06
C ARG A 92 -13.60 -8.23 11.26
N TYR A 93 -13.26 -9.50 11.04
CA TYR A 93 -13.14 -10.48 12.13
C TYR A 93 -12.06 -10.04 13.12
N TRP A 94 -10.87 -9.68 12.62
CA TRP A 94 -9.76 -9.27 13.47
C TRP A 94 -10.05 -8.01 14.28
N GLU A 95 -10.71 -7.02 13.67
CA GLU A 95 -11.20 -5.81 14.35
C GLU A 95 -12.05 -6.15 15.59
N SER A 96 -12.96 -7.11 15.45
CA SER A 96 -13.85 -7.58 16.53
C SER A 96 -13.25 -8.65 17.46
N SER A 97 -12.03 -9.13 17.18
CA SER A 97 -11.43 -10.25 17.90
C SER A 97 -11.15 -9.88 19.36
N LYS A 98 -11.43 -10.84 20.26
CA LYS A 98 -11.04 -10.77 21.67
C LYS A 98 -9.59 -11.16 21.91
N ASP A 99 -8.97 -11.86 20.95
CA ASP A 99 -7.55 -12.16 20.96
C ASP A 99 -6.77 -10.90 20.56
N TYR A 100 -6.37 -10.13 21.56
CA TYR A 100 -5.68 -8.86 21.36
C TYR A 100 -4.29 -9.05 20.75
N ILE A 101 -3.63 -10.18 21.01
CA ILE A 101 -2.29 -10.49 20.47
C ILE A 101 -2.41 -10.76 18.98
N ALA A 102 -3.29 -11.68 18.58
CA ALA A 102 -3.51 -11.97 17.17
C ALA A 102 -4.04 -10.76 16.40
N ARG A 103 -4.88 -9.94 17.04
CA ARG A 103 -5.37 -8.68 16.47
C ARG A 103 -4.25 -7.69 16.19
N ASP A 104 -3.36 -7.45 17.16
CA ASP A 104 -2.21 -6.55 17.00
C ASP A 104 -1.26 -7.05 15.91
N ILE A 105 -0.96 -8.35 15.90
CA ILE A 105 -0.18 -8.99 14.83
C ILE A 105 -0.79 -8.71 13.46
N CYS A 106 -2.08 -8.93 13.28
CA CYS A 106 -2.75 -8.74 11.99
C CYS A 106 -2.79 -7.26 11.58
N LEU A 107 -2.94 -6.36 12.55
CA LEU A 107 -2.86 -4.92 12.31
C LEU A 107 -1.46 -4.54 11.79
N ARG A 108 -0.41 -4.97 12.51
CA ARG A 108 0.99 -4.70 12.13
C ARG A 108 1.36 -5.38 10.82
N GLN A 109 0.81 -6.55 10.53
CA GLN A 109 1.02 -7.22 9.24
C GLN A 109 0.51 -6.38 8.08
N TRP A 110 -0.72 -5.85 8.17
CA TRP A 110 -1.26 -4.98 7.11
C TRP A 110 -0.47 -3.69 7.01
N GLN A 111 -0.18 -3.03 8.15
CA GLN A 111 0.63 -1.83 8.19
C GLN A 111 2.00 -2.02 7.50
N ASN A 112 2.72 -3.08 7.86
CA ASN A 112 4.01 -3.41 7.26
C ASN A 112 3.88 -3.75 5.77
N ALA A 113 2.79 -4.38 5.34
CA ALA A 113 2.54 -4.65 3.94
C ALA A 113 2.40 -3.35 3.13
N LEU A 114 1.67 -2.35 3.64
CA LEU A 114 1.57 -1.04 2.98
C LEU A 114 2.94 -0.35 2.89
N ILE A 115 3.65 -0.26 4.01
CA ILE A 115 4.95 0.42 4.10
C ILE A 115 6.00 -0.23 3.19
N ALA A 116 6.13 -1.56 3.24
CA ALA A 116 7.11 -2.28 2.43
C ALA A 116 6.83 -2.11 0.93
N ASN A 117 5.57 -2.24 0.51
CA ASN A 117 5.19 -2.10 -0.89
C ASN A 117 5.36 -0.66 -1.41
N LEU A 118 5.03 0.35 -0.59
CA LEU A 118 5.28 1.75 -0.94
C LEU A 118 6.78 2.08 -1.02
N THR A 119 7.57 1.52 -0.11
CA THR A 119 9.03 1.67 -0.10
C THR A 119 9.65 1.08 -1.36
N ASP A 120 9.25 -0.14 -1.74
CA ASP A 120 9.75 -0.80 -2.93
C ASP A 120 9.26 -0.11 -4.21
N TYR A 121 8.02 0.37 -4.23
CA TYR A 121 7.52 1.21 -5.32
C TYR A 121 8.37 2.50 -5.46
N SER A 122 8.63 3.21 -4.37
CA SER A 122 9.50 4.40 -4.34
C SER A 122 10.93 4.12 -4.85
N ARG A 123 11.52 2.98 -4.45
CA ARG A 123 12.82 2.51 -4.98
C ARG A 123 12.75 2.25 -6.48
N SER A 124 11.68 1.62 -6.97
CA SER A 124 11.51 1.36 -8.40
C SER A 124 11.43 2.64 -9.23
N LEU A 125 10.85 3.72 -8.66
CA LEU A 125 10.83 5.03 -9.32
C LEU A 125 12.25 5.57 -9.49
N THR A 126 13.12 5.45 -8.50
CA THR A 126 14.51 5.98 -8.57
C THR A 126 15.44 5.14 -9.46
N GLN A 127 15.17 3.84 -9.59
CA GLN A 127 15.99 2.89 -10.37
C GLN A 127 15.68 2.85 -11.87
N LYS A 128 14.59 3.48 -12.36
CA LYS A 128 14.22 3.56 -13.79
C LYS A 128 15.21 4.39 -14.68
N ARG A 129 16.49 4.42 -14.34
CA ARG A 129 17.55 5.10 -15.12
C ARG A 129 18.12 4.21 -16.21
#